data_AF-A0A6M0R7E6-F1
#
_entry.id   AF-A0A6M0R7E6-F1
#
_cell.length_a   1.000
_cell.length_b   1.000
_cell.length_c   1.000
_cell.angle_alpha   90.00
_cell.angle_beta   90.00
_cell.angle_gamma   90.00
#
_symmetry.space_group_name_H-M   'P 1'
#
loop_
_entity.id
_entity.type
_entity.pdbx_description
1 polymer ?
#
loop_
_entity_poly.entity_id
_entity_poly.type
_entity_poly.pdbx_seq_one_letter_code
_entity_poly.pdbx_strand_id
1 'polypeptide(L)'
;MDYEIKDCIDAGSEYCPCHLAETGDCILCSQLSGKKFCDCINWKGVCIYQEYMWNGKKAKEGRKSYEGTIIKKINIENKTTIFTIAVTHKLAQDLIYPGSFVFLRNEKTPQFYDAPISIMDVNTEENWIKVAIETRGVKTKTIVNIEENEKIIVRGPFWNGVLGLKNLYKSKDGVSILIARGIGQAPMVPVMKKLYSNGNKIIAIIDKSSYKDVLIKEYLDLYNATVIESSTLEKGELTEELKENIKNIMDKEKVNLIHCATQDIIIYKILEFIDEKIKVTSSNNAKMCCGEGVCGTCTVRYKGHIVKRLCKVQTDPEYIFKERRLI
;
A
#
# COMPACT_ATOMS: atom_id res chain seq x y z
N MET A 1 -2.27 28.29 5.12
CA MET A 1 -2.87 27.10 5.75
C MET A 1 -2.87 26.03 4.69
N ASP A 2 -1.89 25.13 4.73
CA ASP A 2 -1.86 23.99 3.81
C ASP A 2 -2.97 23.02 4.20
N TYR A 3 -3.92 22.86 3.29
CA TYR A 3 -5.10 22.04 3.50
C TYR A 3 -4.76 20.56 3.31
N GLU A 4 -4.94 19.72 4.34
CA GLU A 4 -4.74 18.28 4.23
C GLU A 4 -5.69 17.69 3.18
N ILE A 5 -5.13 17.18 2.09
CA ILE A 5 -5.90 16.50 1.04
C ILE A 5 -6.29 15.11 1.54
N LYS A 6 -7.49 14.99 2.11
CA LYS A 6 -8.09 13.71 2.48
C LYS A 6 -8.93 13.13 1.35
N ASP A 7 -8.76 11.84 1.13
CA ASP A 7 -9.50 11.07 0.14
C ASP A 7 -9.90 9.70 0.69
N CYS A 8 -10.81 9.02 0.00
CA CYS A 8 -11.16 7.64 0.25
C CYS A 8 -10.76 6.80 -0.95
N ILE A 9 -9.98 5.74 -0.72
CA ILE A 9 -9.51 4.84 -1.78
C ILE A 9 -10.64 4.18 -2.58
N ASP A 10 -11.81 4.01 -1.96
CA ASP A 10 -12.98 3.39 -2.58
C ASP A 10 -13.92 4.40 -3.22
N ALA A 11 -13.73 5.70 -3.01
CA ALA A 11 -14.65 6.70 -3.58
C ALA A 11 -14.70 6.58 -5.10
N GLY A 12 -15.90 6.31 -5.62
CA GLY A 12 -16.14 6.10 -7.05
C GLY A 12 -15.89 4.68 -7.56
N SER A 13 -15.53 3.73 -6.70
CA SER A 13 -15.42 2.31 -7.07
C SER A 13 -16.76 1.56 -6.93
N GLU A 14 -16.80 0.32 -7.39
CA GLU A 14 -17.93 -0.60 -7.18
C GLU A 14 -18.20 -0.91 -5.69
N TYR A 15 -17.25 -0.62 -4.80
CA TYR A 15 -17.36 -0.81 -3.35
C TYR A 15 -17.81 0.44 -2.59
N CYS A 16 -18.18 1.51 -3.30
CA CYS A 16 -18.70 2.75 -2.73
C CYS A 16 -20.09 3.07 -3.29
N PRO A 17 -21.10 3.33 -2.44
CA PRO A 17 -21.07 3.46 -0.97
C PRO A 17 -20.85 2.14 -0.22
N CYS A 18 -20.15 2.20 0.91
CA CYS A 18 -19.86 1.06 1.79
C CYS A 18 -20.65 1.15 3.10
N HIS A 19 -20.46 0.19 4.01
CA HIS A 19 -21.13 0.18 5.33
C HIS A 19 -20.92 1.45 6.17
N LEU A 20 -19.80 2.18 5.98
CA LEU A 20 -19.61 3.46 6.64
C LEU A 20 -20.63 4.51 6.19
N ALA A 21 -21.13 4.44 4.95
CA ALA A 21 -22.20 5.32 4.49
C ALA A 21 -23.54 4.99 5.18
N GLU A 22 -23.83 3.71 5.40
CA GLU A 22 -25.08 3.26 6.05
C GLU A 22 -25.18 3.72 7.51
N THR A 23 -24.05 3.73 8.22
CA THR A 23 -24.01 4.10 9.65
C THR A 23 -23.82 5.58 9.90
N GLY A 24 -23.67 6.40 8.84
CA GLY A 24 -23.37 7.81 9.00
C GLY A 24 -21.91 8.09 9.39
N ASP A 25 -20.98 7.19 9.08
CA ASP A 25 -19.55 7.25 9.37
C ASP A 25 -18.68 7.51 8.13
N CYS A 26 -19.27 8.05 7.05
CA CYS A 26 -18.54 8.25 5.80
C CYS A 26 -17.36 9.20 6.00
N ILE A 27 -16.15 8.76 5.63
CA ILE A 27 -14.92 9.56 5.84
C ILE A 27 -14.75 10.71 4.84
N LEU A 28 -15.57 10.76 3.79
CA LEU A 28 -15.45 11.75 2.70
C LEU A 28 -16.73 12.55 2.47
N CYS A 29 -17.91 11.93 2.58
CA CYS A 29 -19.18 12.64 2.38
C CYS A 29 -19.68 13.23 3.70
N SER A 30 -19.82 14.55 3.76
CA SER A 30 -20.36 15.29 4.91
C SER A 30 -21.80 14.94 5.26
N GLN A 31 -22.65 14.76 4.25
CA GLN A 31 -24.06 14.41 4.48
C GLN A 31 -24.20 13.01 5.08
N LEU A 32 -23.37 12.07 4.59
CA LEU A 32 -23.26 10.72 5.15
C LEU A 32 -22.34 10.66 6.39
N SER A 33 -21.95 11.81 6.93
CA SER A 33 -21.32 11.93 8.25
C SER A 33 -22.09 12.88 9.19
N GLY A 34 -23.37 13.13 8.87
CA GLY A 34 -24.31 13.83 9.75
C GLY A 34 -24.41 15.35 9.55
N LYS A 35 -23.69 15.94 8.59
CA LYS A 35 -23.85 17.36 8.26
C LYS A 35 -25.08 17.60 7.38
N LYS A 36 -25.65 18.81 7.46
CA LYS A 36 -26.84 19.22 6.68
C LYS A 36 -26.53 19.73 5.27
N PHE A 37 -25.26 19.91 4.92
CA PHE A 37 -24.83 20.46 3.63
C PHE A 37 -23.70 19.62 3.04
N CYS A 38 -23.52 19.73 1.71
CA CYS A 38 -22.38 19.14 1.02
C CYS A 38 -21.18 20.09 1.10
N ASP A 39 -20.05 19.55 1.56
CA ASP A 39 -18.73 20.22 1.54
C ASP A 39 -17.69 19.38 0.79
N CYS A 40 -18.13 18.64 -0.24
CA CYS A 40 -17.27 17.71 -0.97
C CYS A 40 -16.05 18.44 -1.56
N ILE A 41 -14.89 18.17 -0.97
CA ILE A 41 -13.59 18.75 -1.31
C ILE A 41 -12.88 17.98 -2.43
N ASN A 42 -13.28 16.73 -2.69
CA ASN A 42 -12.54 15.81 -3.55
C ASN A 42 -13.51 14.99 -4.41
N TRP A 43 -13.98 15.61 -5.50
CA TRP A 43 -14.91 14.99 -6.43
C TRP A 43 -14.23 13.91 -7.28
N LYS A 44 -14.84 12.72 -7.34
CA LYS A 44 -14.33 11.55 -8.07
C LYS A 44 -15.15 11.19 -9.31
N GLY A 45 -15.91 12.14 -9.84
CA GLY A 45 -16.84 11.90 -10.95
C GLY A 45 -18.24 11.46 -10.50
N VAL A 46 -18.39 10.98 -9.26
CA VAL A 46 -19.67 10.55 -8.70
C VAL A 46 -19.92 11.12 -7.31
N CYS A 47 -21.19 11.38 -6.99
CA CYS A 47 -21.63 11.82 -5.66
C CYS A 47 -21.94 10.61 -4.79
N ILE A 48 -21.16 10.36 -3.73
CA ILE A 48 -21.34 9.21 -2.84
C ILE A 48 -22.74 9.22 -2.19
N TYR A 49 -23.24 10.40 -1.80
CA TYR A 49 -24.59 10.54 -1.24
C TYR A 49 -25.66 10.13 -2.26
N GLN A 50 -25.53 10.61 -3.50
CA GLN A 50 -26.47 10.27 -4.56
C GLN A 50 -26.45 8.79 -4.88
N GLU A 51 -25.27 8.20 -5.03
CA GLU A 51 -25.08 6.75 -5.23
C GLU A 51 -25.72 5.94 -4.10
N TYR A 52 -25.59 6.39 -2.85
CA TYR A 52 -26.23 5.78 -1.69
C TYR A 52 -27.76 5.86 -1.73
N MET A 53 -28.30 7.01 -2.12
CA MET A 53 -29.75 7.17 -2.27
C MET A 53 -30.29 6.30 -3.42
N TRP A 54 -29.60 6.25 -4.55
CA TRP A 54 -29.95 5.39 -5.68
C TRP A 54 -29.82 3.90 -5.39
N ASN A 55 -28.87 3.52 -4.54
CA ASN A 55 -28.72 2.14 -4.05
C ASN A 55 -29.70 1.80 -2.90
N GLY A 56 -30.83 2.51 -2.80
CA GLY A 56 -31.88 2.23 -1.81
C GLY A 56 -31.44 2.42 -0.36
N LYS A 57 -30.51 3.34 -0.09
CA LYS A 57 -29.91 3.60 1.23
C LYS A 57 -29.21 2.38 1.83
N LYS A 58 -28.60 1.56 0.98
CA LYS A 58 -27.78 0.41 1.38
C LYS A 58 -26.37 0.53 0.83
N ALA A 59 -25.42 -0.14 1.50
CA ALA A 59 -24.09 -0.34 0.98
C ALA A 59 -24.14 -1.24 -0.26
N LYS A 60 -23.21 -1.02 -1.19
CA LYS A 60 -22.97 -1.97 -2.29
C LYS A 60 -22.39 -3.27 -1.72
N GLU A 61 -22.45 -4.34 -2.51
CA GLU A 61 -21.85 -5.62 -2.13
C GLU A 61 -20.37 -5.43 -1.77
N GLY A 62 -19.96 -6.03 -0.64
CA GLY A 62 -18.57 -6.02 -0.22
C GLY A 62 -17.69 -6.91 -1.10
N ARG A 63 -16.38 -6.82 -0.85
CA ARG A 63 -15.40 -7.66 -1.54
C ARG A 63 -15.62 -9.14 -1.26
N LYS A 64 -15.48 -9.95 -2.31
CA LYS A 64 -15.69 -11.39 -2.26
C LYS A 64 -14.37 -12.12 -2.00
N SER A 65 -14.50 -13.36 -1.53
CA SER A 65 -13.40 -14.30 -1.41
C SER A 65 -13.43 -15.24 -2.62
N TYR A 66 -12.26 -15.51 -3.17
CA TYR A 66 -12.04 -16.38 -4.32
C TYR A 66 -11.13 -17.52 -3.91
N GLU A 67 -11.30 -18.68 -4.54
CA GLU A 67 -10.32 -19.76 -4.46
C GLU A 67 -9.25 -19.49 -5.51
N GLY A 68 -8.01 -19.35 -5.06
CA GLY A 68 -6.82 -19.33 -5.91
C GLY A 68 -6.04 -20.63 -5.78
N THR A 69 -5.22 -20.94 -6.79
CA THR A 69 -4.34 -22.12 -6.78
C THR A 69 -2.89 -21.66 -6.77
N ILE A 70 -2.06 -22.27 -5.92
CA ILE A 70 -0.63 -21.95 -5.88
C ILE A 70 0.05 -22.61 -7.09
N ILE A 71 0.51 -21.80 -8.04
CA ILE A 71 1.23 -22.28 -9.23
C ILE A 71 2.69 -22.55 -8.87
N LYS A 72 3.29 -21.65 -8.07
CA LYS A 72 4.73 -21.71 -7.75
C LYS A 72 4.99 -21.20 -6.34
N LYS A 73 5.90 -21.86 -5.63
CA LYS A 73 6.38 -21.53 -4.29
C LYS A 73 7.91 -21.48 -4.27
N ILE A 74 8.46 -20.32 -3.93
CA ILE A 74 9.91 -20.12 -3.85
C ILE A 74 10.27 -19.69 -2.43
N ASN A 75 11.10 -20.46 -1.76
CA ASN A 75 11.60 -20.12 -0.42
C ASN A 75 12.92 -19.37 -0.51
N ILE A 76 13.00 -18.23 0.18
CA ILE A 76 14.15 -17.35 0.24
C ILE A 76 14.59 -17.24 1.70
N GLU A 77 15.85 -17.64 1.94
CA GLU A 77 16.56 -17.49 3.22
C GLU A 77 15.79 -17.99 4.45
N ASN A 78 14.96 -19.04 4.29
CA ASN A 78 14.15 -19.68 5.34
C ASN A 78 13.21 -18.75 6.12
N LYS A 79 12.98 -17.53 5.64
CA LYS A 79 12.11 -16.52 6.29
C LYS A 79 11.05 -15.97 5.37
N THR A 80 11.35 -15.89 4.07
CA THR A 80 10.45 -15.28 3.08
C THR A 80 10.05 -16.32 2.05
N THR A 81 8.78 -16.38 1.70
CA THR A 81 8.26 -17.25 0.64
C THR A 81 7.56 -16.39 -0.39
N ILE A 82 7.94 -16.56 -1.66
CA ILE A 82 7.25 -15.96 -2.80
C ILE A 82 6.25 -16.99 -3.33
N PHE A 83 5.00 -16.58 -3.45
CA PHE A 83 3.95 -17.36 -4.07
C PHE A 83 3.52 -16.73 -5.38
N THR A 84 3.32 -17.57 -6.40
CA THR A 84 2.57 -17.22 -7.61
C THR A 84 1.23 -17.93 -7.54
N ILE A 85 0.14 -17.17 -7.55
CA ILE A 85 -1.22 -17.65 -7.29
C ILE A 85 -2.07 -17.39 -8.53
N ALA A 86 -2.66 -18.45 -9.09
CA ALA A 86 -3.67 -18.35 -10.14
C ALA A 86 -4.94 -17.72 -9.56
N VAL A 87 -5.49 -16.71 -10.24
CA VAL A 87 -6.70 -16.01 -9.84
C VAL A 87 -7.63 -15.82 -11.03
N THR A 88 -8.83 -15.28 -10.80
CA THR A 88 -9.72 -14.90 -11.89
C THR A 88 -9.15 -13.70 -12.66
N HIS A 89 -9.43 -13.63 -13.96
CA HIS A 89 -8.98 -12.53 -14.81
C HIS A 89 -9.40 -11.14 -14.29
N LYS A 90 -10.66 -11.01 -13.83
CA LYS A 90 -11.15 -9.76 -13.22
C LYS A 90 -10.33 -9.37 -11.99
N LEU A 91 -10.03 -10.31 -11.09
CA LEU A 91 -9.24 -10.02 -9.90
C LEU A 91 -7.80 -9.63 -10.26
N ALA A 92 -7.18 -10.29 -11.23
CA ALA A 92 -5.85 -9.90 -11.73
C ALA A 92 -5.88 -8.45 -12.27
N GLN A 93 -6.84 -8.12 -13.14
CA GLN A 93 -6.97 -6.76 -13.68
C GLN A 93 -7.13 -5.69 -12.60
N ASP A 94 -7.91 -5.95 -11.56
CA ASP A 94 -8.12 -4.98 -10.50
C ASP A 94 -6.91 -4.80 -9.57
N LEU A 95 -5.95 -5.74 -9.57
CA LEU A 95 -4.77 -5.75 -8.70
C LEU A 95 -3.51 -5.17 -9.34
N ILE A 96 -3.57 -4.72 -10.61
CA ILE A 96 -2.41 -4.14 -11.32
C ILE A 96 -1.92 -2.82 -10.72
N TYR A 97 -2.81 -2.12 -9.99
CA TYR A 97 -2.54 -0.75 -9.54
C TYR A 97 -1.57 -0.73 -8.35
N PRO A 98 -0.68 0.28 -8.25
CA PRO A 98 0.16 0.46 -7.08
C PRO A 98 -0.67 0.62 -5.80
N GLY A 99 -0.19 0.00 -4.72
CA GLY A 99 -0.94 -0.08 -3.46
C GLY A 99 -1.95 -1.22 -3.39
N SER A 100 -2.07 -2.04 -4.44
CA SER A 100 -2.92 -3.23 -4.41
C SER A 100 -2.45 -4.25 -3.37
N PHE A 101 -3.41 -4.83 -2.66
CA PHE A 101 -3.19 -5.92 -1.71
C PHE A 101 -4.43 -6.81 -1.63
N VAL A 102 -4.25 -8.01 -1.09
CA VAL A 102 -5.31 -9.00 -0.87
C VAL A 102 -5.21 -9.54 0.55
N PHE A 103 -6.30 -10.06 1.08
CA PHE A 103 -6.24 -10.90 2.27
C PHE A 103 -6.08 -12.35 1.82
N LEU A 104 -5.01 -12.99 2.28
CA LEU A 104 -4.74 -14.39 2.05
C LEU A 104 -5.04 -15.21 3.29
N ARG A 105 -5.58 -16.41 3.09
CA ARG A 105 -5.87 -17.36 4.17
C ARG A 105 -5.79 -18.80 3.66
N ASN A 106 -5.31 -19.69 4.52
CA ASN A 106 -5.41 -21.13 4.29
C ASN A 106 -6.88 -21.58 4.46
N GLU A 107 -7.43 -22.27 3.45
CA GLU A 107 -8.85 -22.70 3.44
C GLU A 107 -9.26 -23.44 4.72
N LYS A 108 -8.33 -24.19 5.33
CA LYS A 108 -8.52 -25.03 6.52
C LYS A 108 -8.57 -24.24 7.84
N THR A 109 -8.41 -22.93 7.80
CA THR A 109 -8.34 -22.06 8.99
C THR A 109 -9.57 -21.14 9.10
N PRO A 110 -9.97 -20.68 10.30
CA PRO A 110 -11.09 -19.75 10.47
C PRO A 110 -10.86 -18.39 9.80
N GLN A 111 -11.94 -17.65 9.47
CA GLN A 111 -11.87 -16.36 8.74
C GLN A 111 -10.96 -15.30 9.39
N PHE A 112 -10.83 -15.28 10.72
CA PHE A 112 -9.96 -14.32 11.41
C PHE A 112 -8.45 -14.55 11.15
N TYR A 113 -8.06 -15.64 10.47
CA TYR A 113 -6.70 -15.88 9.96
C TYR A 113 -6.35 -15.08 8.70
N ASP A 114 -7.31 -14.38 8.09
CA ASP A 114 -7.08 -13.47 6.96
C ASP A 114 -5.88 -12.54 7.25
N ALA A 115 -4.88 -12.57 6.38
CA ALA A 115 -3.67 -11.75 6.47
C ALA A 115 -3.58 -10.81 5.27
N PRO A 116 -3.46 -9.49 5.47
CA PRO A 116 -3.26 -8.55 4.37
C PRO A 116 -1.84 -8.72 3.81
N ILE A 117 -1.74 -9.00 2.51
CA ILE A 117 -0.50 -9.22 1.78
C ILE A 117 -0.50 -8.35 0.53
N SER A 118 0.51 -7.50 0.40
CA SER A 118 0.66 -6.62 -0.76
C SER A 118 1.02 -7.40 -2.02
N ILE A 119 0.53 -6.91 -3.15
CA ILE A 119 0.85 -7.47 -4.46
C ILE A 119 2.25 -7.03 -4.87
N MET A 120 3.06 -8.02 -5.25
CA MET A 120 4.41 -7.82 -5.80
C MET A 120 4.35 -7.68 -7.32
N ASP A 121 3.61 -8.56 -7.98
CA ASP A 121 3.43 -8.51 -9.43
C ASP A 121 2.10 -9.14 -9.85
N VAL A 122 1.66 -8.82 -11.07
CA VAL A 122 0.46 -9.35 -11.69
C VAL A 122 0.72 -9.60 -13.16
N ASN A 123 0.29 -10.76 -13.65
CA ASN A 123 0.17 -11.05 -15.07
C ASN A 123 -1.32 -11.24 -15.41
N THR A 124 -1.85 -10.38 -16.27
CA THR A 124 -3.25 -10.40 -16.70
C THR A 124 -3.50 -11.30 -17.90
N GLU A 125 -2.46 -11.67 -18.66
CA GLU A 125 -2.57 -12.62 -19.77
C GLU A 125 -2.69 -14.05 -19.22
N GLU A 126 -1.85 -14.40 -18.24
CA GLU A 126 -1.82 -15.72 -17.60
C GLU A 126 -2.67 -15.79 -16.31
N ASN A 127 -3.28 -14.67 -15.89
CA ASN A 127 -4.16 -14.56 -14.73
C ASN A 127 -3.55 -15.02 -13.40
N TRP A 128 -2.33 -14.55 -13.09
CA TRP A 128 -1.71 -14.80 -11.79
C TRP A 128 -1.28 -13.53 -11.07
N ILE A 129 -1.24 -13.62 -9.74
CA ILE A 129 -0.63 -12.62 -8.86
C ILE A 129 0.57 -13.22 -8.16
N LYS A 130 1.59 -12.40 -7.93
CA LYS A 130 2.78 -12.75 -7.18
C LYS A 130 2.80 -11.96 -5.87
N VAL A 131 3.09 -12.66 -4.79
CA VAL A 131 3.16 -12.08 -3.44
C VAL A 131 4.39 -12.60 -2.73
N ALA A 132 4.95 -11.80 -1.83
CA ALA A 132 6.05 -12.21 -0.96
C ALA A 132 5.59 -12.13 0.50
N ILE A 133 5.82 -13.20 1.26
CA ILE A 133 5.34 -13.36 2.63
C ILE A 133 6.52 -13.66 3.54
N GLU A 134 6.73 -12.80 4.54
CA GLU A 134 7.69 -13.06 5.62
C GLU A 134 7.01 -13.84 6.76
N THR A 135 7.59 -14.96 7.17
CA THR A 135 7.03 -15.84 8.21
C THR A 135 7.27 -15.24 9.60
N ARG A 136 6.25 -14.58 10.16
CA ARG A 136 6.34 -13.93 11.49
C ARG A 136 5.42 -14.50 12.55
N GLY A 137 4.22 -14.94 12.18
CA GLY A 137 3.20 -15.32 13.16
C GLY A 137 2.29 -16.44 12.69
N VAL A 138 1.27 -16.75 13.50
CA VAL A 138 0.33 -17.85 13.25
C VAL A 138 -0.32 -17.78 11.87
N LYS A 139 -0.75 -16.59 11.42
CA LYS A 139 -1.36 -16.40 10.09
C LYS A 139 -0.40 -16.73 8.95
N THR A 140 0.78 -16.10 8.96
CA THR A 140 1.78 -16.29 7.90
C THR A 140 2.33 -17.71 7.87
N LYS A 141 2.51 -18.35 9.03
CA LYS A 141 2.92 -19.76 9.11
C LYS A 141 1.91 -20.68 8.43
N THR A 142 0.61 -20.48 8.65
CA THR A 142 -0.42 -21.29 8.00
C THR A 142 -0.49 -21.11 6.48
N ILE A 143 -0.12 -19.93 5.97
CA ILE A 143 -0.09 -19.65 4.52
C ILE A 143 1.18 -20.22 3.89
N VAL A 144 2.34 -20.06 4.53
CA VAL A 144 3.62 -20.55 4.02
C VAL A 144 3.69 -22.08 3.95
N ASN A 145 2.90 -22.78 4.77
CA ASN A 145 2.78 -24.24 4.74
C ASN A 145 1.90 -24.78 3.61
N ILE A 146 1.27 -23.93 2.79
CA ILE A 146 0.51 -24.38 1.62
C ILE A 146 1.51 -24.75 0.52
N GLU A 147 1.31 -25.88 -0.13
CA GLU A 147 2.19 -26.39 -1.18
C GLU A 147 1.71 -26.03 -2.59
N GLU A 148 2.57 -26.22 -3.59
CA GLU A 148 2.19 -26.03 -5.00
C GLU A 148 1.02 -26.95 -5.38
N ASN A 149 0.13 -26.45 -6.23
CA ASN A 149 -1.14 -27.04 -6.65
C ASN A 149 -2.22 -27.12 -5.56
N GLU A 150 -1.96 -26.67 -4.33
CA GLU A 150 -3.00 -26.53 -3.30
C GLU A 150 -3.77 -25.21 -3.44
N LYS A 151 -4.94 -25.17 -2.80
CA LYS A 151 -5.84 -24.00 -2.79
C LYS A 151 -5.49 -23.01 -1.69
N ILE A 152 -5.72 -21.74 -1.99
CA ILE A 152 -5.61 -20.62 -1.05
C ILE A 152 -6.82 -19.70 -1.22
N ILE A 153 -7.34 -19.17 -0.12
CA ILE A 153 -8.42 -18.18 -0.17
C ILE A 153 -7.82 -16.80 -0.38
N VAL A 154 -8.29 -16.11 -1.42
CA VAL A 154 -7.89 -14.76 -1.81
C VAL A 154 -9.10 -13.84 -1.68
N ARG A 155 -9.08 -12.90 -0.74
CA ARG A 155 -10.14 -11.88 -0.58
C ARG A 155 -9.62 -10.51 -1.02
N GLY A 156 -10.32 -9.87 -1.93
CA GLY A 156 -9.89 -8.61 -2.54
C GLY A 156 -10.80 -8.18 -3.68
N PRO A 157 -10.40 -7.20 -4.49
CA PRO A 157 -9.14 -6.45 -4.46
C PRO A 157 -9.16 -5.26 -3.49
N PHE A 158 -8.07 -4.97 -2.76
CA PHE A 158 -7.90 -3.73 -1.99
C PHE A 158 -6.76 -2.88 -2.56
N TRP A 159 -6.79 -1.56 -2.38
CA TRP A 159 -5.85 -0.65 -3.07
C TRP A 159 -5.07 0.32 -2.17
N ASN A 160 -5.34 0.33 -0.86
CA ASN A 160 -4.73 1.32 0.05
C ASN A 160 -3.42 0.85 0.70
N GLY A 161 -2.63 0.03 0.02
CA GLY A 161 -1.33 -0.45 0.49
C GLY A 161 -0.22 0.60 0.38
N VAL A 162 -0.45 1.70 -0.34
CA VAL A 162 0.46 2.83 -0.49
C VAL A 162 -0.28 4.14 -0.16
N LEU A 163 0.37 5.01 0.62
CA LEU A 163 -0.09 6.36 0.93
C LEU A 163 0.57 7.38 0.00
N GLY A 164 -0.11 8.50 -0.27
CA GLY A 164 0.31 9.52 -1.22
C GLY A 164 0.11 9.13 -2.69
N LEU A 165 -0.83 8.25 -3.03
CA LEU A 165 -1.01 7.78 -4.43
C LEU A 165 -1.19 8.93 -5.43
N LYS A 166 -1.80 10.04 -5.04
CA LYS A 166 -1.93 11.24 -5.88
C LYS A 166 -0.56 11.80 -6.29
N ASN A 167 0.41 11.79 -5.38
CA ASN A 167 1.78 12.20 -5.65
C ASN A 167 2.44 11.22 -6.63
N LEU A 168 2.29 9.92 -6.41
CA LEU A 168 2.77 8.88 -7.32
C LEU A 168 2.28 9.09 -8.76
N TYR A 169 0.97 9.23 -8.94
CA TYR A 169 0.37 9.38 -10.28
C TYR A 169 0.76 10.68 -10.98
N LYS A 170 1.05 11.75 -10.21
CA LYS A 170 1.46 13.06 -10.76
C LYS A 170 2.95 13.15 -11.08
N SER A 171 3.78 12.24 -10.57
CA SER A 171 5.22 12.24 -10.81
C SER A 171 5.55 11.64 -12.18
N LYS A 172 6.10 12.47 -13.05
CA LYS A 172 6.45 12.15 -14.44
C LYS A 172 7.71 12.90 -14.86
N ASP A 173 8.39 12.37 -15.87
CA ASP A 173 9.50 13.02 -16.58
C ASP A 173 10.57 13.62 -15.63
N GLY A 174 10.97 12.87 -14.59
CA GLY A 174 11.95 13.30 -13.59
C GLY A 174 12.67 12.13 -12.92
N VAL A 175 13.29 12.37 -11.77
CA VAL A 175 13.97 11.32 -10.99
C VAL A 175 13.15 10.96 -9.77
N SER A 176 12.89 9.66 -9.58
CA SER A 176 12.20 9.16 -8.39
C SER A 176 13.12 8.26 -7.59
N ILE A 177 13.23 8.54 -6.29
CA ILE A 177 13.99 7.72 -5.34
C ILE A 177 13.04 6.73 -4.69
N LEU A 178 13.37 5.45 -4.76
CA LEU A 178 12.65 4.36 -4.11
C LEU A 178 13.52 3.81 -2.98
N ILE A 179 13.05 3.85 -1.74
CA ILE A 179 13.79 3.37 -0.56
C ILE A 179 13.06 2.17 0.00
N ALA A 180 13.71 1.01 0.06
CA ALA A 180 13.08 -0.21 0.57
C ALA A 180 13.95 -0.96 1.59
N ARG A 181 13.27 -1.60 2.55
CA ARG A 181 13.89 -2.46 3.56
C ARG A 181 13.12 -3.75 3.73
N GLY A 182 13.84 -4.87 3.72
CA GLY A 182 13.27 -6.21 3.88
C GLY A 182 12.13 -6.47 2.90
N ILE A 183 11.04 -7.06 3.38
CA ILE A 183 9.88 -7.43 2.57
C ILE A 183 9.21 -6.25 1.87
N GLY A 184 9.48 -5.00 2.29
CA GLY A 184 9.02 -3.78 1.62
C GLY A 184 9.48 -3.66 0.16
N GLN A 185 10.52 -4.39 -0.24
CA GLN A 185 10.92 -4.51 -1.65
C GLN A 185 9.78 -5.04 -2.54
N ALA A 186 8.96 -5.97 -2.05
CA ALA A 186 7.88 -6.57 -2.83
C ALA A 186 6.78 -5.55 -3.26
N PRO A 187 6.14 -4.79 -2.35
CA PRO A 187 5.17 -3.76 -2.73
C PRO A 187 5.77 -2.55 -3.47
N MET A 188 7.10 -2.41 -3.49
CA MET A 188 7.78 -1.36 -4.26
C MET A 188 7.76 -1.63 -5.76
N VAL A 189 7.68 -2.90 -6.19
CA VAL A 189 7.65 -3.28 -7.60
C VAL A 189 6.54 -2.58 -8.39
N PRO A 190 5.24 -2.65 -8.01
CA PRO A 190 4.18 -1.96 -8.78
C PRO A 190 4.35 -0.43 -8.77
N VAL A 191 4.88 0.15 -7.69
CA VAL A 191 5.20 1.59 -7.62
C VAL A 191 6.27 1.96 -8.64
N MET A 192 7.35 1.16 -8.70
CA MET A 192 8.42 1.32 -9.66
C MET A 192 7.92 1.20 -11.10
N LYS A 193 7.11 0.16 -11.41
CA LYS A 193 6.48 -0.02 -12.74
C LYS A 193 5.70 1.22 -13.14
N LYS A 194 4.92 1.79 -12.22
CA LYS A 194 4.14 3.00 -12.49
C LYS A 194 5.01 4.23 -12.72
N LEU A 195 6.08 4.42 -11.95
CA LEU A 195 7.00 5.54 -12.14
C LEU A 195 7.79 5.43 -13.44
N TYR A 196 8.27 4.24 -13.77
CA TYR A 196 8.99 3.97 -15.01
C TYR A 196 8.09 4.26 -16.24
N SER A 197 6.86 3.75 -16.24
CA SER A 197 5.88 4.04 -17.30
C SER A 197 5.49 5.52 -17.42
N ASN A 198 5.68 6.31 -16.36
CA ASN A 198 5.50 7.77 -16.38
C ASN A 198 6.78 8.52 -16.85
N GLY A 199 7.78 7.81 -17.38
CA GLY A 199 9.02 8.42 -17.89
C GLY A 199 10.04 8.81 -16.82
N ASN A 200 9.90 8.30 -15.59
CA ASN A 200 10.86 8.62 -14.52
C ASN A 200 12.11 7.75 -14.59
N LYS A 201 13.28 8.36 -14.34
CA LYS A 201 14.50 7.64 -13.99
C LYS A 201 14.36 7.12 -12.55
N ILE A 202 14.63 5.83 -12.37
CA ILE A 202 14.47 5.15 -11.08
C ILE A 202 15.83 5.00 -10.41
N ILE A 203 15.92 5.48 -9.16
CA ILE A 203 17.05 5.22 -8.27
C ILE A 203 16.52 4.48 -7.04
N ALA A 204 16.94 3.23 -6.87
CA ALA A 204 16.49 2.36 -5.79
C ALA A 204 17.58 2.26 -4.72
N ILE A 205 17.30 2.76 -3.52
CA ILE A 205 18.14 2.58 -2.33
C ILE A 205 17.61 1.38 -1.56
N ILE A 206 18.37 0.29 -1.53
CA ILE A 206 17.97 -0.98 -0.91
C ILE A 206 18.77 -1.23 0.36
N ASP A 207 18.07 -1.55 1.44
CA ASP A 207 18.70 -1.87 2.71
C ASP A 207 19.48 -3.19 2.67
N LYS A 208 20.79 -3.12 2.95
CA LYS A 208 21.70 -4.30 2.96
C LYS A 208 21.55 -5.22 4.18
N SER A 209 20.77 -4.86 5.19
CA SER A 209 20.72 -5.61 6.46
C SER A 209 19.70 -6.76 6.48
N SER A 210 18.78 -6.79 5.51
CA SER A 210 17.57 -7.60 5.61
C SER A 210 17.64 -8.95 4.89
N TYR A 211 18.36 -9.00 3.76
CA TYR A 211 18.55 -10.18 2.92
C TYR A 211 20.00 -10.23 2.46
N LYS A 212 20.52 -11.42 2.14
CA LYS A 212 21.84 -11.58 1.52
C LYS A 212 21.85 -11.00 0.11
N ASP A 213 20.76 -11.22 -0.63
CA ASP A 213 20.59 -10.75 -2.00
C ASP A 213 19.33 -9.85 -2.11
N VAL A 214 19.33 -8.93 -3.09
CA VAL A 214 18.18 -8.07 -3.37
C VAL A 214 17.01 -8.89 -3.90
N LEU A 215 15.90 -8.92 -3.15
CA LEU A 215 14.71 -9.74 -3.41
C LEU A 215 14.09 -9.52 -4.79
N ILE A 216 14.17 -8.29 -5.29
CA ILE A 216 13.51 -7.85 -6.53
C ILE A 216 14.51 -7.52 -7.65
N LYS A 217 15.72 -8.08 -7.59
CA LYS A 217 16.81 -7.77 -8.53
C LYS A 217 16.37 -7.86 -9.99
N GLU A 218 15.67 -8.94 -10.35
CA GLU A 218 15.14 -9.15 -11.71
C GLU A 218 14.25 -7.99 -12.19
N TYR A 219 13.45 -7.41 -11.30
CA TYR A 219 12.61 -6.25 -11.64
C TYR A 219 13.42 -4.96 -11.73
N LEU A 220 14.41 -4.77 -10.84
CA LEU A 220 15.28 -3.59 -10.91
C LEU A 220 16.03 -3.53 -12.23
N ASP A 221 16.55 -4.68 -12.68
CA ASP A 221 17.23 -4.82 -13.97
C ASP A 221 16.25 -4.58 -15.14
N LEU A 222 15.05 -5.19 -15.09
CA LEU A 222 14.02 -5.05 -16.14
C LEU A 222 13.56 -3.60 -16.36
N TYR A 223 13.55 -2.78 -15.31
CA TYR A 223 13.13 -1.37 -15.37
C TYR A 223 14.32 -0.39 -15.30
N ASN A 224 15.53 -0.86 -15.61
CA ASN A 224 16.75 -0.05 -15.67
C ASN A 224 16.96 0.84 -14.44
N ALA A 225 16.65 0.34 -13.24
CA ALA A 225 16.82 1.07 -12.01
C ALA A 225 18.29 1.15 -11.62
N THR A 226 18.76 2.32 -11.20
CA THR A 226 20.07 2.45 -10.55
C THR A 226 19.97 1.98 -9.12
N VAL A 227 20.69 0.93 -8.74
CA VAL A 227 20.62 0.33 -7.40
C VAL A 227 21.77 0.84 -6.53
N ILE A 228 21.43 1.31 -5.32
CA ILE A 228 22.37 1.71 -4.29
C ILE A 228 22.06 0.88 -3.04
N GLU A 229 22.97 0.01 -2.65
CA GLU A 229 22.84 -0.72 -1.39
C GLU A 229 23.35 0.15 -0.24
N SER A 230 22.54 0.34 0.79
CA SER A 230 22.85 1.26 1.89
C SER A 230 22.28 0.73 3.22
N SER A 231 22.94 0.97 4.35
CA SER A 231 22.29 0.72 5.64
C SER A 231 21.26 1.81 5.89
N THR A 232 20.01 1.49 6.23
CA THR A 232 18.95 2.52 6.36
C THR A 232 18.74 3.04 7.78
N LEU A 233 18.93 2.21 8.80
CA LEU A 233 18.64 2.55 10.20
C LEU A 233 19.63 1.86 11.15
N GLU A 234 20.23 2.65 12.04
CA GLU A 234 21.12 2.17 13.09
C GLU A 234 20.77 2.86 14.41
N LYS A 235 20.69 2.08 15.51
CA LYS A 235 20.37 2.58 16.87
C LYS A 235 19.12 3.48 16.92
N GLY A 236 18.14 3.20 16.05
CA GLY A 236 16.89 3.95 15.97
C GLY A 236 16.97 5.23 15.14
N GLU A 237 18.12 5.59 14.58
CA GLU A 237 18.31 6.78 13.74
C GLU A 237 18.59 6.41 12.27
N LEU A 238 18.28 7.32 11.34
CA LEU A 238 18.75 7.16 9.96
C LEU A 238 20.28 7.24 9.96
N THR A 239 20.90 6.32 9.23
CA THR A 239 22.35 6.32 9.05
C THR A 239 22.80 7.56 8.27
N GLU A 240 24.03 8.02 8.50
CA GLU A 240 24.62 9.07 7.67
C GLU A 240 24.79 8.62 6.21
N GLU A 241 25.08 7.33 5.99
CA GLU A 241 25.17 6.72 4.65
C GLU A 241 23.88 6.96 3.83
N LEU A 242 22.70 6.73 4.42
CA LEU A 242 21.43 6.96 3.75
C LEU A 242 21.18 8.46 3.50
N LYS A 243 21.47 9.30 4.49
CA LYS A 243 21.29 10.75 4.39
C LYS A 243 22.15 11.35 3.28
N GLU A 244 23.41 10.97 3.22
CA GLU A 244 24.35 11.41 2.19
C GLU A 244 23.91 10.93 0.80
N ASN A 245 23.50 9.67 0.67
CA ASN A 245 22.97 9.15 -0.60
C ASN A 245 21.78 9.97 -1.11
N ILE A 246 20.80 10.25 -0.24
CA ILE A 246 19.62 11.05 -0.60
C ILE A 246 20.03 12.47 -1.01
N LYS A 247 20.87 13.15 -0.23
CA LYS A 247 21.36 14.51 -0.55
C LYS A 247 22.12 14.55 -1.86
N ASN A 248 23.07 13.65 -2.05
CA ASN A 248 23.89 13.58 -3.26
C ASN A 248 23.04 13.38 -4.52
N ILE A 249 21.96 12.60 -4.44
CA ILE A 249 21.01 12.46 -5.54
C ILE A 249 20.24 13.76 -5.75
N MET A 250 19.69 14.34 -4.67
CA MET A 250 18.91 15.58 -4.73
C MET A 250 19.70 16.79 -5.26
N ASP A 251 21.01 16.84 -5.00
CA ASP A 251 21.90 17.92 -5.46
C ASP A 251 22.24 17.79 -6.96
N LYS A 252 22.25 16.56 -7.49
CA LYS A 252 22.64 16.26 -8.88
C LYS A 252 21.46 16.10 -9.83
N GLU A 253 20.30 15.72 -9.30
CA GLU A 253 19.16 15.28 -10.09
C GLU A 253 17.90 16.04 -9.66
N LYS A 254 17.00 16.28 -10.62
CA LYS A 254 15.69 16.87 -10.32
C LYS A 254 14.74 15.81 -9.75
N VAL A 255 14.86 15.56 -8.45
CA VAL A 255 14.02 14.59 -7.72
C VAL A 255 12.57 15.11 -7.64
N ASN A 256 11.61 14.31 -8.11
CA ASN A 256 10.20 14.66 -8.11
C ASN A 256 9.35 13.84 -7.13
N LEU A 257 9.89 12.73 -6.61
CA LEU A 257 9.23 11.84 -5.68
C LEU A 257 10.26 11.04 -4.87
N ILE A 258 9.96 10.85 -3.58
CA ILE A 258 10.58 9.82 -2.75
C ILE A 258 9.49 8.82 -2.33
N HIS A 259 9.68 7.54 -2.61
CA HIS A 259 8.82 6.47 -2.14
C HIS A 259 9.52 5.66 -1.05
N CYS A 260 8.87 5.48 0.09
CA CYS A 260 9.42 4.73 1.22
C CYS A 260 8.61 3.44 1.45
N ALA A 261 9.19 2.29 1.10
CA ALA A 261 8.66 0.96 1.43
C ALA A 261 9.45 0.34 2.59
N THR A 262 9.30 0.93 3.77
CA THR A 262 10.07 0.62 4.98
C THR A 262 9.18 0.64 6.24
N GLN A 263 9.74 0.37 7.42
CA GLN A 263 9.01 0.50 8.69
C GLN A 263 8.66 1.97 8.99
N ASP A 264 7.55 2.20 9.70
CA ASP A 264 7.04 3.54 10.07
C ASP A 264 8.11 4.49 10.63
N ILE A 265 9.05 3.98 11.45
CA ILE A 265 10.12 4.79 12.03
C ILE A 265 11.08 5.38 10.98
N ILE A 266 11.39 4.62 9.92
CA ILE A 266 12.25 5.09 8.83
C ILE A 266 11.48 6.11 8.00
N ILE A 267 10.21 5.85 7.69
CA ILE A 267 9.34 6.77 6.95
C ILE A 267 9.25 8.11 7.69
N TYR A 268 8.98 8.07 9.00
CA TYR A 268 8.90 9.26 9.85
C TYR A 268 10.19 10.08 9.82
N LYS A 269 11.35 9.44 10.00
CA LYS A 269 12.64 10.15 10.02
C LYS A 269 13.06 10.68 8.66
N ILE A 270 12.70 9.99 7.57
CA ILE A 270 12.92 10.52 6.22
C ILE A 270 12.09 11.79 6.04
N LEU A 271 10.84 11.81 6.49
CA LEU A 271 9.97 13.00 6.45
C LEU A 271 10.49 14.16 7.32
N GLU A 272 11.21 13.90 8.41
CA GLU A 272 11.89 14.94 9.19
C GLU A 272 13.17 15.45 8.51
N PHE A 273 13.85 14.59 7.75
CA PHE A 273 15.12 14.88 7.12
C PHE A 273 15.00 15.66 5.80
N ILE A 274 13.95 15.41 5.03
CA ILE A 274 13.73 16.02 3.71
C ILE A 274 12.89 17.31 3.78
N ASP A 275 13.09 18.21 2.81
CA ASP A 275 12.29 19.42 2.65
C ASP A 275 10.84 19.08 2.27
N GLU A 276 9.87 19.77 2.87
CA GLU A 276 8.41 19.65 2.63
C GLU A 276 8.03 19.89 1.16
N LYS A 277 8.91 20.51 0.35
CA LYS A 277 8.70 20.68 -1.09
C LYS A 277 8.76 19.38 -1.89
N ILE A 278 9.41 18.34 -1.39
CA ILE A 278 9.53 17.06 -2.10
C ILE A 278 8.32 16.19 -1.79
N LYS A 279 7.66 15.72 -2.85
CA LYS A 279 6.53 14.82 -2.71
C LYS A 279 7.00 13.45 -2.19
N VAL A 280 6.24 12.93 -1.23
CA VAL A 280 6.54 11.64 -0.62
C VAL A 280 5.37 10.69 -0.77
N THR A 281 5.69 9.42 -0.98
CA THR A 281 4.75 8.30 -0.86
C THR A 281 5.34 7.24 0.04
N SER A 282 4.51 6.43 0.66
CA SER A 282 5.02 5.39 1.56
C SER A 282 4.15 4.14 1.53
N SER A 283 4.69 3.01 2.01
CA SER A 283 3.87 1.86 2.34
C SER A 283 2.90 2.21 3.47
N ASN A 284 1.72 1.59 3.43
CA ASN A 284 0.74 1.65 4.51
C ASN A 284 0.89 0.42 5.41
N ASN A 285 1.63 0.57 6.50
CA ASN A 285 1.90 -0.54 7.43
C ASN A 285 0.83 -0.71 8.51
N ALA A 286 -0.35 -0.11 8.34
CA ALA A 286 -1.44 -0.21 9.30
C ALA A 286 -1.84 -1.67 9.53
N LYS A 287 -2.11 -2.05 10.79
CA LYS A 287 -2.69 -3.34 11.10
C LYS A 287 -4.12 -3.40 10.53
N MET A 288 -4.42 -4.42 9.73
CA MET A 288 -5.74 -4.58 9.11
C MET A 288 -6.37 -5.93 9.46
N CYS A 289 -7.69 -5.91 9.67
CA CYS A 289 -8.52 -7.10 9.89
C CYS A 289 -9.58 -7.21 8.79
N CYS A 290 -10.56 -6.29 8.74
CA CYS A 290 -11.58 -6.32 7.68
C CYS A 290 -11.10 -5.75 6.34
N GLY A 291 -10.24 -4.73 6.34
CA GLY A 291 -9.93 -3.91 5.15
C GLY A 291 -11.05 -2.93 4.74
N GLU A 292 -12.24 -3.05 5.34
CA GLU A 292 -13.44 -2.30 5.00
C GLU A 292 -13.67 -1.05 5.87
N GLY A 293 -12.73 -0.72 6.75
CA GLY A 293 -12.88 0.42 7.66
C GLY A 293 -13.85 0.18 8.81
N VAL A 294 -14.55 -0.96 8.89
CA VAL A 294 -15.60 -1.20 9.91
C VAL A 294 -15.02 -1.57 11.28
N CYS A 295 -14.06 -2.50 11.36
CA CYS A 295 -13.60 -3.10 12.63
C CYS A 295 -12.74 -2.21 13.54
N GLY A 296 -12.28 -1.05 13.07
CA GLY A 296 -11.43 -0.14 13.86
C GLY A 296 -9.94 -0.51 13.99
N THR A 297 -9.48 -1.72 13.62
CA THR A 297 -8.05 -2.11 13.77
C THR A 297 -7.09 -1.19 13.03
N CYS A 298 -7.48 -0.68 11.86
CA CYS A 298 -6.66 0.20 11.03
C CYS A 298 -6.72 1.69 11.47
N THR A 299 -7.27 1.99 12.66
CA THR A 299 -7.46 3.37 13.12
C THR A 299 -6.24 3.93 13.83
N VAL A 300 -5.95 5.20 13.56
CA VAL A 300 -4.96 6.00 14.27
C VAL A 300 -5.61 7.28 14.77
N ARG A 301 -5.23 7.72 15.97
CA ARG A 301 -5.77 8.91 16.63
C ARG A 301 -4.77 10.07 16.53
N TYR A 302 -5.30 11.23 16.19
CA TYR A 302 -4.54 12.48 16.01
C TYR A 302 -5.02 13.53 17.02
N LYS A 303 -4.33 14.68 17.08
CA LYS A 303 -4.77 15.83 17.89
C LYS A 303 -6.20 16.24 17.48
N GLY A 304 -6.97 16.78 18.43
CA GLY A 304 -8.38 17.15 18.20
C GLY A 304 -9.35 15.96 18.10
N HIS A 305 -8.98 14.78 18.63
CA HIS A 305 -9.79 13.55 18.60
C HIS A 305 -10.14 13.05 17.19
N ILE A 306 -9.37 13.46 16.20
CA ILE A 306 -9.55 13.00 14.81
C ILE A 306 -9.10 11.54 14.70
N VAL A 307 -9.96 10.71 14.14
CA VAL A 307 -9.70 9.29 13.88
C VAL A 307 -9.54 9.09 12.37
N LYS A 308 -8.39 8.60 11.92
CA LYS A 308 -8.16 8.23 10.50
C LYS A 308 -8.21 6.70 10.37
N ARG A 309 -9.04 6.18 9.45
CA ARG A 309 -9.16 4.76 9.12
C ARG A 309 -8.21 4.42 7.98
N LEU A 310 -6.98 3.98 8.30
CA LEU A 310 -5.89 3.85 7.31
C LEU A 310 -6.13 2.79 6.22
N CYS A 311 -7.11 1.90 6.38
CA CYS A 311 -7.50 0.97 5.31
C CYS A 311 -8.40 1.63 4.23
N LYS A 312 -8.89 2.85 4.47
CA LYS A 312 -9.75 3.62 3.55
C LYS A 312 -9.19 5.00 3.20
N VAL A 313 -8.65 5.71 4.20
CA VAL A 313 -8.13 7.08 4.04
C VAL A 313 -6.89 7.06 3.16
N GLN A 314 -6.91 7.88 2.12
CA GLN A 314 -5.77 8.16 1.26
C GLN A 314 -5.39 9.64 1.45
N THR A 315 -4.16 9.89 1.85
CA THR A 315 -3.60 11.21 2.16
C THR A 315 -2.08 11.12 2.04
N ASP A 316 -1.40 12.26 2.11
CA ASP A 316 0.05 12.30 2.05
C ASP A 316 0.66 11.74 3.35
N PRO A 317 1.78 11.00 3.27
CA PRO A 317 2.41 10.37 4.44
C PRO A 317 2.69 11.34 5.59
N GLU A 318 2.99 12.60 5.30
CA GLU A 318 3.25 13.64 6.29
C GLU A 318 2.12 13.77 7.33
N TYR A 319 0.88 13.83 6.88
CA TYR A 319 -0.31 13.92 7.74
C TYR A 319 -0.62 12.62 8.50
N ILE A 320 0.04 11.51 8.14
CA ILE A 320 -0.09 10.24 8.87
C ILE A 320 0.98 10.11 9.94
N PHE A 321 2.22 10.48 9.62
CA PHE A 321 3.39 10.20 10.48
C PHE A 321 3.78 11.38 11.37
N LYS A 322 3.82 12.63 10.88
CA LYS A 322 4.23 13.80 11.69
C LYS A 322 3.18 14.20 12.73
N GLU A 323 1.90 14.09 12.38
CA GLU A 323 0.79 14.52 13.26
C GLU A 323 0.35 13.46 14.28
N ARG A 324 0.97 12.27 14.26
CA ARG A 324 0.53 11.13 15.08
C ARG A 324 0.68 11.47 16.56
N ARG A 325 -0.39 11.26 17.34
CA ARG A 325 -0.27 11.33 18.79
C ARG A 325 0.59 10.15 19.25
N LEU A 326 1.80 10.44 19.71
CA LEU A 326 2.57 9.50 20.53
C LEU A 326 1.81 9.40 21.86
N ILE A 327 1.06 8.31 22.02
CA ILE A 327 0.46 7.92 23.30
C ILE A 327 1.43 6.96 23.95
#